data_AF-A0A7Y5MTZ6-F1
#
_entry.id   AF-A0A7Y5MTZ6-F1
#
_cell.length_a   1.000
_cell.length_b   1.000
_cell.length_c   1.000
_cell.angle_alpha   90.00
_cell.angle_beta   90.00
_cell.angle_gamma   90.00
#
_symmetry.space_group_name_H-M   'P 1'
#
loop_
_entity.id
_entity.type
_entity.pdbx_description
1 polymer ?
#
loop_
_entity_poly.entity_id
_entity_poly.type
_entity_poly.pdbx_seq_one_letter_code
_entity_poly.pdbx_strand_id
1 'polypeptide(L)'
;RNLIRLAGFVPDQEIRLTYLGARPGEKLVEELVSQHEVVEATAVSKVYCVRSAPMRDSSHLLARVRRLEESAAEGNVPNVIAALRDILPLYYPMDQLPVSEKVSQPVNGMSEDALPIPVSAASAEPTGSPKE
;
A
#
# COMPACT_ATOMS: atom_id res chain seq x y z
N ARG A 1 5.46 3.63 23.03
CA ARG A 1 5.44 3.61 24.52
C ARG A 1 5.10 2.23 25.12
N ASN A 2 4.23 1.40 24.52
CA ASN A 2 3.84 0.10 25.11
C ASN A 2 4.99 -0.91 25.25
N LEU A 3 5.89 -1.00 24.27
CA LEU A 3 7.07 -1.88 24.36
C LEU A 3 7.98 -1.53 25.53
N ILE A 4 8.18 -0.24 25.81
CA ILE A 4 8.98 0.23 26.96
C ILE A 4 8.38 -0.29 28.27
N ARG A 5 7.05 -0.24 28.40
CA ARG A 5 6.34 -0.77 29.58
C ARG A 5 6.40 -2.29 29.67
N LEU A 6 6.25 -2.98 28.54
CA LEU A 6 6.37 -4.44 28.47
C LEU A 6 7.77 -4.93 28.87
N ALA A 7 8.79 -4.09 28.65
CA ALA A 7 10.16 -4.33 29.10
C ALA A 7 10.41 -3.97 30.58
N GLY A 8 9.39 -3.51 31.32
CA GLY A 8 9.48 -3.17 32.75
C GLY A 8 9.95 -1.75 33.07
N PHE A 9 10.12 -0.88 32.07
CA PHE A 9 10.57 0.49 32.27
C PHE A 9 9.44 1.52 32.21
N VAL A 10 9.65 2.68 32.81
CA VAL A 10 8.74 3.83 32.78
C VAL A 10 9.07 4.73 31.58
N PRO A 11 8.16 4.86 30.58
CA PRO A 11 8.37 5.74 29.43
C PRO A 11 8.56 7.19 29.85
N ASP A 12 9.41 7.90 29.10
CA ASP A 12 9.70 9.33 29.28
C ASP A 12 10.44 9.70 30.57
N GLN A 13 10.70 8.72 31.45
CA GLN A 13 11.55 8.88 32.64
C GLN A 13 12.87 8.12 32.48
N GLU A 14 12.80 6.80 32.36
CA GLU A 14 13.99 5.94 32.22
C GLU A 14 14.43 5.85 30.75
N ILE A 15 13.45 5.85 29.84
CA ILE A 15 13.68 5.86 28.38
C ILE A 15 12.89 7.02 27.76
N ARG A 16 13.61 8.08 27.38
CA ARG A 16 13.04 9.26 26.71
C ARG A 16 12.78 8.97 25.23
N LEU A 17 11.64 9.44 24.73
CA LEU A 17 11.26 9.37 23.32
C LEU A 17 11.37 10.75 22.68
N THR A 18 12.11 10.84 21.59
CA THR A 18 12.18 12.05 20.76
C THR A 18 11.66 11.71 19.37
N TYR A 19 10.71 12.49 18.87
CA TYR A 19 10.16 12.33 17.53
C TYR A 19 10.93 13.21 16.55
N LEU A 20 11.55 12.61 15.54
CA LEU A 20 12.39 13.30 14.55
C LEU A 20 11.65 13.56 13.23
N GLY A 21 10.40 13.12 13.11
CA GLY A 21 9.66 13.11 11.84
C GLY A 21 10.02 11.91 10.96
N ALA A 22 9.31 11.78 9.84
CA ALA A 22 9.59 10.75 8.84
C ALA A 22 10.82 11.13 8.01
N ARG A 23 11.61 10.14 7.60
CA ARG A 23 12.74 10.32 6.70
C ARG A 23 12.27 10.44 5.25
N PRO A 24 13.06 11.05 4.35
CA PRO A 24 12.75 11.07 2.92
C PRO A 24 12.51 9.65 2.40
N GLY A 25 11.39 9.45 1.71
CA GLY A 25 10.98 8.13 1.21
C GLY A 25 10.12 7.30 2.18
N GLU A 26 9.97 7.68 3.45
CA GLU A 26 9.16 6.94 4.41
C GLU A 26 7.67 7.31 4.33
N LYS A 27 6.80 6.30 4.34
CA LYS A 27 5.35 6.49 4.47
C LYS A 27 4.94 6.42 5.94
N LEU A 28 4.03 7.30 6.34
CA LEU A 28 3.41 7.25 7.68
C LEU A 28 2.32 6.18 7.80
N VAL A 29 1.68 5.87 6.67
CA VAL A 29 0.62 4.87 6.56
C VAL A 29 0.93 4.00 5.35
N GLU A 30 0.92 2.68 5.57
CA GLU A 30 1.03 1.70 4.51
C GLU A 30 -0.35 1.27 4.04
N GLU A 31 -0.47 1.02 2.73
CA GLU A 31 -1.65 0.42 2.13
C GLU A 31 -1.50 -1.10 2.21
N LEU A 32 -2.48 -1.79 2.79
CA LEU A 32 -2.47 -3.27 2.82
C LEU A 32 -2.82 -3.86 1.45
N VAL A 33 -3.66 -3.16 0.68
CA VAL A 33 -4.14 -3.58 -0.64
C VAL A 33 -4.32 -2.32 -1.49
N SER A 34 -3.84 -2.37 -2.74
CA SER A 34 -3.99 -1.24 -3.67
C SER A 34 -5.36 -1.22 -4.34
N GLN A 35 -5.78 -0.07 -4.86
CA GLN A 35 -7.03 0.11 -5.61
C GLN A 35 -7.13 -0.76 -6.90
N HIS A 36 -6.01 -1.29 -7.39
CA HIS A 36 -5.94 -2.14 -8.58
C HIS A 36 -5.90 -3.64 -8.25
N GLU A 37 -6.15 -3.99 -6.99
CA GLU A 37 -6.07 -5.36 -6.49
C GLU A 37 -7.43 -5.78 -5.90
N VAL A 38 -7.74 -7.06 -6.03
CA VAL A 38 -8.99 -7.66 -5.56
C VAL A 38 -8.69 -8.58 -4.39
N VAL A 39 -9.43 -8.43 -3.29
CA VAL A 39 -9.30 -9.26 -2.09
C VAL A 39 -10.38 -10.35 -2.10
N GLU A 40 -9.96 -11.60 -2.06
CA GLU A 40 -10.82 -12.78 -1.98
C GLU A 40 -10.66 -13.46 -0.62
N ALA A 41 -11.76 -13.92 -0.02
CA ALA A 41 -11.71 -14.72 1.19
C ALA A 41 -11.12 -16.11 0.89
N THR A 42 -10.37 -16.66 1.85
CA THR A 42 -9.94 -18.07 1.80
C THR A 42 -10.74 -18.92 2.78
N ALA A 43 -10.51 -20.24 2.78
CA ALA A 43 -11.14 -21.15 3.74
C ALA A 43 -10.69 -20.90 5.19
N VAL A 44 -9.55 -20.24 5.40
CA VAL A 44 -9.02 -19.93 6.73
C VAL A 44 -9.45 -18.53 7.12
N SER A 45 -10.13 -18.41 8.27
CA SER A 45 -10.54 -17.12 8.82
C SER A 45 -9.34 -16.18 8.98
N LYS A 46 -9.54 -14.91 8.66
CA LYS A 46 -8.52 -13.83 8.68
C LYS A 46 -7.37 -13.99 7.65
N VAL A 47 -7.43 -15.00 6.76
CA VAL A 47 -6.49 -15.15 5.63
C VAL A 47 -7.22 -14.81 4.33
N TYR A 48 -6.66 -13.86 3.58
CA TYR A 48 -7.22 -13.36 2.33
C TYR A 48 -6.23 -13.56 1.17
N CYS A 49 -6.75 -13.82 -0.02
CA CYS A 49 -5.98 -13.88 -1.26
C CYS A 49 -6.11 -12.54 -1.98
N VAL A 50 -5.00 -11.89 -2.28
CA VAL A 50 -4.98 -10.65 -3.07
C VAL A 50 -4.60 -10.99 -4.50
N ARG A 51 -5.45 -10.64 -5.45
CA ARG A 51 -5.20 -10.79 -6.89
C ARG A 51 -4.94 -9.44 -7.52
N SER A 52 -3.75 -9.28 -8.10
CA SER A 52 -3.40 -8.12 -8.89
C SER A 52 -3.89 -8.29 -10.35
N ALA A 53 -4.07 -7.17 -11.06
CA ALA A 53 -4.35 -7.20 -12.49
C ALA A 53 -3.26 -7.99 -13.26
N PRO A 54 -3.61 -8.71 -14.34
CA PRO A 54 -2.64 -9.48 -15.11
C PRO A 54 -1.51 -8.58 -15.61
N MET A 55 -0.27 -9.07 -15.46
CA MET A 55 0.94 -8.36 -15.88
C MET A 55 0.84 -8.02 -17.37
N ARG A 56 1.05 -6.75 -17.72
CA ARG A 56 1.31 -6.37 -19.12
C ARG A 56 2.69 -6.87 -19.53
N ASP A 57 2.85 -7.12 -20.83
CA ASP A 57 4.03 -7.68 -21.51
C ASP A 57 5.37 -7.54 -20.73
N SER A 58 5.92 -8.68 -20.34
CA SER A 58 7.16 -8.80 -19.57
C SER A 58 8.42 -8.92 -20.42
N SER A 59 8.28 -8.98 -21.76
CA SER A 59 9.39 -9.25 -22.69
C SER A 59 10.58 -8.29 -22.50
N HIS A 60 10.28 -7.02 -22.20
CA HIS A 60 11.27 -5.96 -22.02
C HIS A 60 11.71 -5.74 -20.56
N LEU A 61 11.16 -6.48 -19.58
CA LEU A 61 11.44 -6.24 -18.16
C LEU A 61 12.94 -6.40 -17.84
N LEU A 62 13.55 -7.49 -18.30
CA LEU A 62 14.96 -7.77 -18.02
C LEU A 62 15.89 -6.69 -18.60
N ALA A 63 15.58 -6.19 -19.79
CA ALA A 63 16.34 -5.11 -20.42
C ALA A 63 16.23 -3.81 -19.61
N ARG A 64 15.03 -3.48 -19.11
CA ARG A 64 14.81 -2.31 -18.24
C ARG A 64 15.55 -2.43 -16.90
N VAL A 65 15.56 -3.63 -16.30
CA VAL A 65 16.33 -3.90 -15.07
C VAL A 65 17.83 -3.73 -15.30
N ARG A 66 18.39 -4.24 -16.40
CA ARG A 66 19.82 -4.02 -16.72
C ARG A 66 20.19 -2.55 -16.83
N ARG A 67 19.36 -1.74 -17.49
CA ARG A 67 19.58 -0.28 -17.58
C ARG A 67 19.55 0.40 -16.21
N LEU A 68 18.67 -0.07 -15.32
CA LEU A 68 18.61 0.41 -13.95
C LEU A 68 19.90 0.05 -13.19
N GLU A 69 20.39 -1.18 -13.32
CA GLU A 69 21.64 -1.65 -12.71
C GLU A 69 22.85 -0.83 -13.19
N GLU A 70 22.97 -0.57 -14.48
CA GLU A 70 24.02 0.27 -15.06
C GLU A 70 23.97 1.70 -14.48
N SER A 71 22.78 2.31 -14.47
CA SER A 71 22.59 3.66 -13.91
C SER A 71 22.93 3.73 -12.41
N ALA A 72 22.64 2.65 -11.67
CA ALA A 72 22.96 2.55 -10.24
C ALA A 72 24.46 2.35 -10.00
N ALA A 73 25.13 1.53 -10.82
CA ALA A 73 26.58 1.30 -10.74
C ALA A 73 27.37 2.60 -11.02
N GLU A 74 26.86 3.47 -11.88
CA GLU A 74 27.43 4.79 -12.16
C GLU A 74 27.09 5.85 -11.09
N GLY A 75 26.24 5.53 -10.12
CA GLY A 75 25.78 6.49 -9.10
C GLY A 75 24.86 7.58 -9.66
N ASN A 76 24.26 7.38 -10.84
CA ASN A 76 23.42 8.37 -11.51
C ASN A 76 21.98 8.34 -10.98
N VAL A 77 21.77 8.98 -9.82
CA VAL A 77 20.48 9.01 -9.11
C VAL A 77 19.31 9.48 -10.00
N PRO A 78 19.42 10.55 -10.82
CA PRO A 78 18.33 10.94 -11.72
C PRO A 78 17.92 9.84 -12.71
N ASN A 79 18.90 9.15 -13.31
CA ASN A 79 18.63 8.06 -14.25
C ASN A 79 18.05 6.83 -13.55
N VAL A 80 18.48 6.54 -12.32
CA VAL A 80 17.90 5.48 -11.49
C VAL A 80 16.42 5.76 -11.21
N ILE A 81 16.07 6.98 -10.79
CA ILE A 81 14.68 7.35 -10.53
C ILE A 81 13.85 7.29 -11.81
N ALA A 82 14.39 7.74 -12.94
CA ALA A 82 13.71 7.65 -14.23
C ALA A 82 13.46 6.20 -14.67
N ALA A 83 14.46 5.33 -14.53
CA ALA A 83 14.33 3.91 -14.85
C ALA A 83 13.35 3.20 -13.90
N LEU A 84 13.32 3.56 -12.61
CA LEU A 84 12.33 3.06 -11.66
C LEU A 84 10.90 3.45 -12.06
N ARG A 85 10.67 4.69 -12.48
CA ARG A 85 9.36 5.16 -12.96
C ARG A 85 8.90 4.44 -14.23
N ASP A 86 9.83 4.09 -15.11
CA ASP A 86 9.54 3.31 -16.32
C ASP A 86 9.13 1.86 -16.03
N ILE A 87 9.70 1.27 -14.97
CA ILE A 87 9.37 -0.10 -14.53
C ILE A 87 8.13 -0.13 -13.65
N LEU A 88 8.00 0.85 -12.75
CA LEU A 88 6.95 0.94 -11.72
C LEU A 88 6.13 2.22 -11.92
N PRO A 89 5.03 2.17 -12.70
CA PRO A 89 4.21 3.36 -12.99
C PRO A 89 3.61 4.03 -11.75
N LEU A 90 3.48 3.30 -10.64
CA LEU A 90 2.94 3.78 -9.37
C LEU A 90 4.04 4.25 -8.40
N TYR A 91 5.30 4.32 -8.82
CA TYR A 91 6.39 4.79 -7.98
C TYR A 91 6.47 6.33 -7.96
N TYR A 92 6.34 6.89 -6.76
CA TYR A 92 6.48 8.33 -6.50
C TYR A 92 7.54 8.56 -5.41
N PRO A 93 8.68 9.20 -5.72
CA PRO A 93 9.59 9.65 -4.68
C PRO A 93 8.91 10.71 -3.80
N MET A 94 8.92 10.48 -2.49
CA MET A 94 8.14 11.23 -1.48
C MET A 94 8.47 12.72 -1.37
N ASP A 95 9.57 13.17 -1.98
CA ASP A 95 9.94 14.59 -2.05
C ASP A 95 8.89 15.43 -2.83
N GLN A 96 7.91 14.77 -3.47
CA GLN A 96 6.92 15.37 -4.36
C GLN A 96 5.45 15.09 -3.98
N LEU A 97 5.17 14.47 -2.82
CA LEU A 97 3.79 14.18 -2.41
C LEU A 97 3.14 15.37 -1.67
N PRO A 98 1.93 15.82 -2.06
CA PRO A 98 1.18 16.76 -1.26
C PRO A 98 0.79 16.08 0.06
N VAL A 99 1.07 16.75 1.18
CA VAL A 99 0.67 16.29 2.52
C VAL A 99 -0.84 16.08 2.52
N SER A 100 -1.28 14.82 2.58
CA SER A 100 -2.70 14.50 2.69
C SER A 100 -3.17 14.77 4.12
N GLU A 101 -3.50 16.02 4.43
CA GLU A 101 -4.23 16.42 5.63
C GLU A 101 -5.68 15.92 5.57
N LYS A 102 -5.91 14.64 5.88
CA LYS A 102 -7.21 14.17 6.40
C LYS A 102 -7.00 13.03 7.39
N VAL A 103 -6.58 13.37 8.61
CA VAL A 103 -6.90 12.59 9.80
C VAL A 103 -8.22 13.11 10.32
N SER A 104 -9.32 12.36 10.14
CA SER A 104 -10.56 12.52 10.92
C SER A 104 -11.55 11.40 10.60
N GLN A 105 -11.51 10.30 11.36
CA GLN A 105 -12.66 9.79 12.11
C GLN A 105 -12.26 8.57 12.95
N PRO A 106 -12.67 8.50 14.24
CA PRO A 106 -12.51 7.29 15.05
C PRO A 106 -13.54 6.24 14.63
N VAL A 107 -13.09 5.05 14.27
CA VAL A 107 -13.95 3.86 14.17
C VAL A 107 -14.33 3.39 15.57
N ASN A 108 -15.19 4.15 16.24
CA ASN A 108 -15.82 3.71 17.48
C ASN A 108 -17.13 2.98 17.13
N GLY A 109 -17.14 1.66 17.36
CA GLY A 109 -18.33 0.82 17.24
C GLY A 109 -18.26 -0.22 16.13
N MET A 110 -17.22 -1.06 16.09
CA MET A 110 -17.25 -2.31 15.32
C MET A 110 -17.11 -3.46 16.30
N SER A 111 -18.21 -4.18 16.53
CA SER A 111 -18.15 -5.56 17.02
C SER A 111 -17.19 -6.33 16.11
N GLU A 112 -16.30 -7.13 16.68
CA GLU A 112 -15.13 -7.73 16.00
C GLU A 112 -15.41 -8.66 14.79
N ASP A 113 -16.66 -8.81 14.36
CA ASP A 113 -17.11 -9.84 13.40
C ASP A 113 -17.66 -9.35 12.06
N ALA A 114 -17.57 -8.06 11.72
CA ALA A 114 -17.97 -7.62 10.38
C ALA A 114 -17.18 -6.39 9.91
N LEU A 115 -16.21 -6.59 9.01
CA LEU A 115 -15.73 -5.52 8.14
C LEU A 115 -16.59 -5.51 6.88
N PRO A 116 -17.46 -4.50 6.65
CA PRO A 116 -18.09 -4.33 5.36
C PRO A 116 -17.05 -3.70 4.43
N ILE A 117 -16.51 -4.47 3.49
CA ILE A 117 -15.77 -3.91 2.37
C ILE A 117 -16.82 -3.35 1.40
N PRO A 118 -16.78 -2.06 1.02
CA PRO A 118 -17.71 -1.52 0.04
C PRO A 118 -17.39 -2.14 -1.33
N VAL A 119 -18.19 -3.12 -1.74
CA VAL A 119 -18.24 -3.59 -3.12
C VAL A 119 -18.96 -2.51 -3.91
N SER A 120 -18.22 -1.79 -4.76
CA SER A 120 -18.84 -0.95 -5.79
C SER A 120 -19.67 -1.87 -6.69
N ALA A 121 -20.99 -1.79 -6.55
CA ALA A 121 -21.93 -2.55 -7.35
C ALA A 121 -21.92 -2.00 -8.78
N ALA A 122 -21.18 -2.67 -9.67
CA ALA A 122 -21.44 -2.56 -11.09
C ALA A 122 -22.81 -3.19 -11.36
N SER A 123 -23.80 -2.33 -11.65
CA SER A 123 -25.15 -2.74 -12.06
C SER A 123 -25.07 -3.48 -13.39
N ALA A 124 -25.52 -4.73 -13.41
CA ALA A 124 -25.89 -5.44 -14.63
C ALA A 124 -27.34 -5.88 -14.47
N GLU A 125 -28.24 -5.25 -15.23
CA GLU A 125 -29.66 -5.63 -15.33
C GLU A 125 -29.79 -7.02 -15.99
N PRO A 126 -30.63 -7.94 -15.48
CA PRO A 126 -31.05 -9.10 -16.25
C PRO A 126 -32.35 -8.78 -16.98
N THR A 127 -32.23 -8.65 -18.30
CA THR A 127 -33.35 -8.72 -19.24
C THR A 127 -34.02 -10.08 -19.09
N GLY A 128 -35.27 -10.12 -18.64
CA GLY A 128 -36.03 -11.36 -18.49
C GLY A 128 -37.52 -11.10 -18.30
N SER A 129 -38.24 -10.93 -19.41
CA SER A 129 -39.71 -10.88 -19.45
C SER A 129 -40.30 -12.29 -19.27
N PRO A 130 -41.37 -12.48 -18.46
CA PRO A 130 -42.11 -13.73 -18.43
C PRO A 130 -43.14 -13.76 -19.57
N LYS A 131 -43.17 -14.86 -20.33
CA LYS A 131 -44.31 -15.23 -21.18
C LYS A 131 -45.35 -15.96 -20.33
N GLU A 132 -46.60 -15.73 -20.70
CA GLU A 132 -47.88 -16.27 -20.21
C GLU A 132 -47.89 -17.79 -19.91
#